data_AF-A0A7S8MX26-F1
#
_entry.id   AF-A0A7S8MX26-F1
#
_cell.length_a   1.000
_cell.length_b   1.000
_cell.length_c   1.000
_cell.angle_alpha   90.00
_cell.angle_beta   90.00
_cell.angle_gamma   90.00
#
_symmetry.space_group_name_H-M   'P 1'
#
loop_
_entity.id
_entity.type
_entity.pdbx_description
1 polymer ?
#
loop_
_entity_poly.entity_id
_entity_poly.type
_entity_poly.pdbx_seq_one_letter_code
_entity_poly.pdbx_strand_id
1 'polypeptide(L)'
;MASPTEAPLSRLEQIYTPLGDYLRSVSHDEDAVLAFAEIEALIGRPLPPQARLKQLWWASIPRQPQSRAWLRADRRAAPDLMAETVTFVFDVFTRDNPLERIQGIRAAWLGYARTSLSIPPRDPDGPHVDLGWWEPHEVYLLHLPANGQFKVGLTRIGSKRLVSVGGATARTVDRITMANRWAALVVEHHVLELAWDAWERPDRFASGDKGETERWNDWLVPPPLSAVCDSLEEDRQAPGWDVSAYRK
;
A
#
# COMPACT_ATOMS: atom_id res chain seq x y z
N MET A 1 5.38 -25.52 -1.72
CA MET A 1 5.56 -24.05 -1.70
C MET A 1 4.63 -23.47 -2.75
N ALA A 2 3.51 -22.89 -2.33
CA ALA A 2 2.57 -22.26 -3.25
C ALA A 2 3.15 -20.91 -3.68
N SER A 3 3.38 -20.73 -4.98
CA SER A 3 3.70 -19.41 -5.54
C SER A 3 2.61 -18.42 -5.15
N PRO A 4 2.94 -17.18 -4.73
CA PRO A 4 1.93 -16.19 -4.43
C PRO A 4 1.09 -15.97 -5.69
N THR A 5 -0.22 -16.20 -5.60
CA THR A 5 -1.17 -16.05 -6.70
C THR A 5 -1.05 -14.64 -7.26
N GLU A 6 -0.34 -14.49 -8.38
CA GLU A 6 -0.13 -13.20 -9.02
C GLU A 6 -1.49 -12.65 -9.44
N ALA A 7 -1.81 -11.42 -9.03
CA ALA A 7 -3.08 -10.80 -9.38
C ALA A 7 -3.23 -10.77 -10.92
N PRO A 8 -4.44 -11.03 -11.45
CA PRO A 8 -4.65 -11.08 -12.88
C PRO A 8 -4.28 -9.73 -13.53
N LEU A 9 -3.54 -9.80 -14.64
CA LEU A 9 -3.09 -8.62 -15.38
C LEU A 9 -4.28 -7.80 -15.86
N SER A 10 -4.22 -6.48 -15.66
CA SER A 10 -5.17 -5.55 -16.28
C SER A 10 -5.06 -5.61 -17.80
N ARG A 11 -6.12 -5.20 -18.50
CA ARG A 11 -6.13 -5.12 -19.97
C ARG A 11 -4.96 -4.28 -20.52
N LEU A 12 -4.56 -3.23 -19.81
CA LEU A 12 -3.43 -2.39 -20.22
C LEU A 12 -2.08 -3.07 -20.01
N GLU A 13 -1.93 -3.88 -18.96
CA GLU A 13 -0.70 -4.68 -18.77
C GLU A 13 -0.62 -5.79 -19.82
N GLN A 14 -1.77 -6.42 -20.16
CA GLN A 14 -1.83 -7.51 -21.14
C GLN A 14 -1.22 -7.10 -22.49
N ILE A 15 -1.44 -5.84 -22.92
CA ILE A 15 -0.87 -5.27 -24.15
C ILE A 15 0.65 -5.41 -24.21
N TYR A 16 1.34 -5.21 -23.08
CA TYR A 16 2.81 -5.21 -23.02
C TYR A 16 3.39 -6.56 -22.60
N THR A 17 2.56 -7.58 -22.40
CA THR A 17 3.02 -8.95 -22.05
C THR A 17 4.03 -9.50 -23.06
N PRO A 18 3.82 -9.39 -24.39
CA PRO A 18 4.78 -9.91 -25.36
C PRO A 18 6.18 -9.27 -25.25
N LEU A 19 6.26 -7.98 -24.94
CA LEU A 19 7.53 -7.31 -24.65
C LEU A 19 8.18 -7.90 -23.39
N GLY A 20 7.41 -8.08 -22.33
CA GLY A 20 7.92 -8.71 -21.11
C GLY A 20 8.40 -10.16 -21.31
N ASP A 21 7.68 -10.94 -22.13
CA ASP A 21 8.08 -12.31 -22.51
C ASP A 21 9.40 -12.32 -23.28
N TYR A 22 9.53 -11.43 -24.28
CA TYR A 22 10.78 -11.26 -25.01
C TYR A 22 11.93 -10.90 -24.07
N LEU A 23 11.75 -9.90 -23.19
CA LEU A 23 12.81 -9.45 -22.28
C LEU A 23 13.22 -10.52 -21.26
N ARG A 24 12.31 -11.41 -20.86
CA ARG A 24 12.63 -12.58 -20.01
C ARG A 24 13.45 -13.64 -20.74
N SER A 25 13.34 -13.71 -22.07
CA SER A 25 14.12 -14.66 -22.87
C SER A 25 15.57 -14.21 -23.10
N VAL A 26 15.86 -12.92 -22.91
CA VAL A 26 17.22 -12.36 -23.03
C VAL A 26 18.02 -12.69 -21.76
N SER A 27 19.26 -13.14 -21.92
CA SER A 27 20.16 -13.47 -20.81
C SER A 27 20.36 -12.30 -19.86
N HIS A 28 20.51 -12.56 -18.56
CA HIS A 28 20.71 -11.51 -17.56
C HIS A 28 22.02 -10.73 -17.76
N ASP A 29 23.03 -11.33 -18.40
CA ASP A 29 24.32 -10.69 -18.68
C ASP A 29 24.31 -9.81 -19.95
N GLU A 30 23.19 -9.76 -20.66
CA GLU A 30 23.04 -9.04 -21.93
C GLU A 30 22.01 -7.91 -21.82
N ASP A 31 22.31 -6.78 -22.44
CA ASP A 31 21.34 -5.70 -22.63
C ASP A 31 20.46 -5.98 -23.85
N ALA A 32 19.14 -5.78 -23.72
CA ALA A 32 18.24 -5.85 -24.88
C ALA A 32 18.06 -4.45 -25.47
N VAL A 33 18.60 -4.21 -26.66
CA VAL A 33 18.41 -2.95 -27.39
C VAL A 33 17.34 -3.15 -28.44
N LEU A 34 16.24 -2.38 -28.34
CA LEU A 34 15.11 -2.46 -29.27
C LEU A 34 14.78 -1.08 -29.83
N ALA A 35 14.55 -1.00 -31.14
CA ALA A 35 13.91 0.14 -31.77
C ALA A 35 12.43 0.20 -31.38
N PHE A 36 11.84 1.40 -31.39
CA PHE A 36 10.42 1.58 -31.14
C PHE A 36 9.56 0.74 -32.08
N ALA A 37 9.94 0.62 -33.35
CA ALA A 37 9.25 -0.21 -34.33
C ALA A 37 9.26 -1.71 -33.97
N GLU A 38 10.35 -2.22 -33.39
CA GLU A 38 10.45 -3.61 -32.94
C GLU A 38 9.55 -3.85 -31.71
N ILE A 39 9.53 -2.89 -30.78
CA ILE A 39 8.61 -2.92 -29.63
C ILE A 39 7.16 -2.93 -30.11
N GLU A 40 6.81 -2.07 -31.08
CA GLU A 40 5.47 -1.99 -31.68
C GLU A 40 5.07 -3.29 -32.38
N ALA A 41 6.00 -3.94 -33.08
CA ALA A 41 5.80 -5.24 -33.69
C ALA A 41 5.55 -6.34 -32.62
N LEU A 42 6.33 -6.34 -31.53
CA LEU A 42 6.14 -7.29 -30.42
C LEU A 42 4.76 -7.14 -29.76
N ILE A 43 4.33 -5.91 -29.47
CA ILE A 43 3.04 -5.66 -28.80
C ILE A 43 1.85 -5.63 -29.78
N GLY A 44 2.10 -5.72 -31.08
CA GLY A 44 1.08 -5.73 -32.13
C GLY A 44 0.33 -4.41 -32.31
N ARG A 45 0.91 -3.28 -31.90
CA ARG A 45 0.29 -1.95 -32.02
C ARG A 45 1.30 -0.81 -31.92
N PRO A 46 0.96 0.40 -32.40
CA PRO A 46 1.79 1.58 -32.20
C PRO A 46 1.92 1.96 -30.72
N LEU A 47 3.12 2.39 -30.32
CA LEU A 47 3.42 3.02 -29.06
C LEU A 47 2.70 4.37 -29.01
N PRO A 48 2.19 4.78 -27.83
CA PRO A 48 1.51 6.06 -27.70
C PRO A 48 2.48 7.23 -27.98
N PRO A 49 1.99 8.39 -28.44
CA PRO A 49 2.85 9.57 -28.69
C PRO A 49 3.74 9.96 -27.50
N GLN A 50 3.27 9.73 -26.27
CA GLN A 50 4.03 10.03 -25.06
C GLN A 50 5.32 9.20 -24.93
N ALA A 51 5.36 7.97 -25.46
CA ALA A 51 6.56 7.13 -25.45
C ALA A 51 7.71 7.75 -26.28
N ARG A 52 7.35 8.52 -27.32
CA ARG A 52 8.28 9.22 -28.21
C ARG A 52 8.71 10.59 -27.68
N LEU A 53 7.86 11.21 -26.86
CA LEU A 53 8.05 12.59 -26.40
C LEU A 53 8.65 12.70 -24.99
N LYS A 54 8.52 11.67 -24.16
CA LYS A 54 8.85 11.77 -22.73
C LYS A 54 9.67 10.59 -22.25
N GLN A 55 10.90 10.86 -21.79
CA GLN A 55 11.73 9.85 -21.12
C GLN A 55 11.02 9.25 -19.90
N LEU A 56 10.26 10.06 -19.15
CA LEU A 56 9.51 9.62 -17.98
C LEU A 56 8.47 8.53 -18.28
N TRP A 57 8.02 8.40 -19.54
CA TRP A 57 7.10 7.32 -19.93
C TRP A 57 7.75 5.93 -19.81
N TRP A 58 9.07 5.86 -19.99
CA TRP A 58 9.90 4.65 -19.85
C TRP A 58 10.45 4.46 -18.43
N ALA A 59 10.09 5.33 -17.49
CA ALA A 59 10.55 5.19 -16.12
C ALA A 59 10.04 3.90 -15.47
N SER A 60 10.84 3.37 -14.56
CA SER A 60 10.56 2.14 -13.79
C SER A 60 9.55 2.41 -12.68
N ILE A 61 8.28 2.57 -13.05
CA ILE A 61 7.18 2.93 -12.13
C ILE A 61 6.22 1.73 -12.04
N PRO A 62 6.24 0.94 -10.95
CA PRO A 62 5.44 -0.28 -10.81
C PRO A 62 3.93 -0.12 -10.99
N ARG A 63 3.40 1.08 -10.77
CA ARG A 63 1.97 1.37 -10.94
C ARG A 63 1.57 1.60 -12.40
N GLN A 64 2.53 1.76 -13.31
CA GLN A 64 2.27 2.01 -14.72
C GLN A 64 2.22 0.69 -15.50
N PRO A 65 1.13 0.41 -16.24
CA PRO A 65 0.94 -0.86 -16.93
C PRO A 65 2.09 -1.26 -17.86
N GLN A 66 2.61 -0.32 -18.65
CA GLN A 66 3.72 -0.56 -19.56
C GLN A 66 5.01 -0.88 -18.81
N SER A 67 5.25 -0.19 -17.69
CA SER A 67 6.50 -0.36 -16.95
C SER A 67 6.63 -1.73 -16.32
N ARG A 68 5.51 -2.32 -15.90
CA ARG A 68 5.51 -3.68 -15.37
C ARG A 68 5.98 -4.74 -16.36
N ALA A 69 5.93 -4.48 -17.67
CA ALA A 69 6.42 -5.44 -18.67
C ALA A 69 7.92 -5.68 -18.51
N TRP A 70 8.72 -4.61 -18.41
CA TRP A 70 10.17 -4.73 -18.21
C TRP A 70 10.54 -4.98 -16.75
N LEU A 71 9.82 -4.42 -15.78
CA LEU A 71 10.13 -4.67 -14.37
C LEU A 71 9.90 -6.13 -13.95
N ARG A 72 8.88 -6.81 -14.50
CA ARG A 72 8.67 -8.25 -14.28
C ARG A 72 9.71 -9.13 -14.98
N ALA A 73 10.44 -8.58 -15.93
CA ALA A 73 11.59 -9.23 -16.55
C ALA A 73 12.91 -8.85 -15.85
N ASP A 74 12.84 -8.19 -14.68
CA ASP A 74 14.00 -7.68 -13.95
C ASP A 74 14.90 -6.77 -14.81
N ARG A 75 14.24 -5.90 -15.59
CA ARG A 75 14.90 -4.91 -16.45
C ARG A 75 14.52 -3.49 -16.06
N ARG A 76 15.39 -2.53 -16.39
CA ARG A 76 15.06 -1.10 -16.50
C ARG A 76 15.24 -0.60 -17.92
N ALA A 77 14.35 0.29 -18.35
CA ALA A 77 14.41 0.92 -19.65
C ALA A 77 15.21 2.23 -19.61
N ALA A 78 16.14 2.37 -20.54
CA ALA A 78 16.88 3.60 -20.83
C ALA A 78 16.61 4.00 -22.29
N PRO A 79 15.66 4.93 -22.54
CA PRO A 79 15.29 5.32 -23.90
C PRO A 79 16.27 6.35 -24.48
N ASP A 80 16.60 6.18 -25.76
CA ASP A 80 17.10 7.23 -26.64
C ASP A 80 15.97 7.68 -27.57
N LEU A 81 15.35 8.81 -27.25
CA LEU A 81 14.22 9.34 -28.01
C LEU A 81 14.61 9.89 -29.39
N MET A 82 15.88 10.26 -29.58
CA MET A 82 16.37 10.75 -30.88
C MET A 82 16.66 9.60 -31.83
N ALA A 83 17.24 8.52 -31.30
CA ALA A 83 17.46 7.29 -32.06
C ALA A 83 16.21 6.40 -32.15
N GLU A 84 15.13 6.74 -31.43
CA GLU A 84 13.93 5.90 -31.27
C GLU A 84 14.27 4.47 -30.82
N THR A 85 15.18 4.33 -29.86
CA THR A 85 15.59 3.05 -29.29
C THR A 85 15.44 3.03 -27.77
N VAL A 86 15.39 1.83 -27.19
CA VAL A 86 15.43 1.61 -25.75
C VAL A 86 16.41 0.51 -25.45
N THR A 87 17.31 0.78 -24.51
CA THR A 87 18.17 -0.24 -23.90
C THR A 87 17.51 -0.74 -22.62
N PHE A 88 17.27 -2.05 -22.54
CA PHE A 88 16.76 -2.70 -21.34
C PHE A 88 17.91 -3.43 -20.62
N VAL A 89 18.34 -2.85 -19.51
CA VAL A 89 19.46 -3.36 -18.70
C VAL A 89 18.91 -4.24 -17.58
N PHE A 90 19.57 -5.36 -17.27
CA PHE A 90 19.22 -6.18 -16.12
C PHE A 90 19.41 -5.39 -14.82
N ASP A 91 18.31 -5.15 -14.12
CA ASP A 91 18.29 -4.54 -12.80
C ASP A 91 16.97 -4.92 -12.12
N VAL A 92 17.10 -5.69 -11.04
CA VAL A 92 15.99 -6.20 -10.26
C VAL A 92 15.33 -5.02 -9.56
N PHE A 93 14.12 -4.68 -9.99
CA PHE A 93 13.35 -3.67 -9.30
C PHE A 93 13.03 -4.14 -7.87
N THR A 94 13.59 -3.45 -6.89
CA THR A 94 13.21 -3.55 -5.49
C THR A 94 12.45 -2.31 -5.07
N ARG A 95 11.28 -2.48 -4.48
CA ARG A 95 10.53 -1.36 -3.90
C ARG A 95 11.28 -0.81 -2.69
N ASP A 96 11.64 0.47 -2.68
CA ASP A 96 12.34 1.14 -1.55
C ASP A 96 11.42 1.36 -0.34
N ASN A 97 11.01 0.26 0.27
CA ASN A 97 10.27 0.19 1.52
C ASN A 97 10.97 -0.82 2.45
N PRO A 98 12.21 -0.54 2.90
CA PRO A 98 12.85 -1.38 3.89
C PRO A 98 12.05 -1.36 5.19
N LEU A 99 12.24 -2.41 5.99
CA LEU A 99 11.50 -2.64 7.21
C LEU A 99 11.60 -1.45 8.17
N GLU A 100 12.81 -0.93 8.31
CA GLU A 100 13.19 0.19 9.17
C GLU A 100 12.47 1.47 8.74
N ARG A 101 12.28 1.67 7.43
CA ARG A 101 11.53 2.81 6.90
C ARG A 101 10.06 2.71 7.27
N ILE A 102 9.47 1.52 7.18
CA ILE A 102 8.06 1.31 7.56
C ILE A 102 7.88 1.55 9.07
N GLN A 103 8.78 1.02 9.90
CA GLN A 103 8.79 1.29 11.34
C GLN A 103 8.93 2.78 11.63
N GLY A 104 9.87 3.46 10.97
CA GLY A 104 10.10 4.90 11.16
C GLY A 104 8.87 5.75 10.80
N ILE A 105 8.21 5.44 9.68
CA ILE A 105 6.96 6.10 9.28
C ILE A 105 5.88 5.87 10.34
N ARG A 106 5.68 4.63 10.79
CA ARG A 106 4.68 4.29 11.80
C ARG A 106 4.94 4.97 13.13
N ALA A 107 6.19 4.96 13.61
CA ALA A 107 6.59 5.61 14.85
C ALA A 107 6.36 7.14 14.78
N ALA A 108 6.65 7.77 13.64
CA ALA A 108 6.37 9.19 13.43
C ALA A 108 4.85 9.48 13.51
N TRP A 109 4.01 8.65 12.89
CA TRP A 109 2.56 8.78 12.97
C TRP A 109 2.03 8.55 14.40
N LEU A 110 2.57 7.58 15.14
CA LEU A 110 2.22 7.35 16.54
C LEU A 110 2.59 8.57 17.40
N GLY A 111 3.80 9.10 17.25
CA GLY A 111 4.24 10.30 17.96
C GLY A 111 3.36 11.52 17.66
N TYR A 112 2.94 11.68 16.40
CA TYR A 112 2.01 12.73 16.00
C TYR A 112 0.60 12.54 16.60
N ALA A 113 0.09 11.30 16.64
CA ALA A 113 -1.19 10.98 17.29
C ALA A 113 -1.14 11.28 18.80
N ARG A 114 -0.10 10.85 19.51
CA ARG A 114 0.11 11.12 20.95
C ARG A 114 0.20 12.62 21.24
N THR A 115 0.92 13.37 20.39
CA THR A 115 1.00 14.83 20.50
C THR A 115 -0.39 15.48 20.35
N SER A 116 -1.17 15.02 19.38
CA SER A 116 -2.53 15.51 19.15
C SER A 116 -3.46 15.19 20.32
N LEU A 117 -3.37 13.98 20.89
CA LEU A 117 -4.13 13.59 22.08
C LEU A 117 -3.73 14.36 23.34
N SER A 118 -2.49 14.82 23.43
CA SER A 118 -2.03 15.62 24.56
C SER A 118 -2.63 17.03 24.58
N ILE A 119 -3.02 17.54 23.41
CA ILE A 119 -3.54 18.90 23.23
C ILE A 119 -4.80 18.85 22.36
N PRO A 120 -5.93 18.35 22.89
CA PRO A 120 -7.18 18.29 22.14
C PRO A 120 -7.68 19.70 21.75
N PRO A 121 -8.44 19.82 20.65
CA PRO A 121 -8.97 21.10 20.19
C PRO A 121 -9.89 21.69 21.26
N ARG A 122 -9.71 22.98 21.50
CA ARG A 122 -10.57 23.78 22.39
C ARG A 122 -11.67 24.52 21.64
N ASP A 123 -11.49 24.67 20.33
CA ASP A 123 -12.37 25.41 19.42
C ASP A 123 -13.10 24.42 18.51
N PRO A 124 -14.45 24.39 18.52
CA PRO A 124 -15.23 23.55 17.62
C PRO A 124 -15.05 23.91 16.13
N ASP A 125 -14.57 25.11 15.80
CA ASP A 125 -14.38 25.59 14.42
C ASP A 125 -12.91 25.51 13.97
N GLY A 126 -12.08 24.76 14.70
CA GLY A 126 -10.67 24.59 14.36
C GLY A 126 -10.45 23.70 13.11
N PRO A 127 -9.34 23.89 12.36
CA PRO A 127 -9.09 23.19 11.09
C PRO A 127 -9.02 21.65 11.20
N HIS A 128 -8.74 21.12 12.39
CA HIS A 128 -8.73 19.67 12.63
C HIS A 128 -10.15 19.07 12.78
N VAL A 129 -11.14 19.90 13.11
CA VAL A 129 -12.55 19.51 13.18
C VAL A 129 -13.14 19.42 11.78
N ASP A 130 -12.80 20.34 10.87
CA ASP A 130 -13.21 20.28 9.46
C ASP A 130 -12.74 19.01 8.73
N LEU A 131 -11.54 18.54 9.08
CA LEU A 131 -10.99 17.27 8.59
C LEU A 131 -11.66 16.04 9.24
N GLY A 132 -12.51 16.27 10.25
CA GLY A 132 -13.18 15.32 11.11
C GLY A 132 -12.25 14.30 11.75
N TRP A 133 -11.03 14.72 12.09
CA TRP A 133 -10.07 13.88 12.82
C TRP A 133 -10.47 13.69 14.28
N TRP A 134 -11.27 14.61 14.80
CA TRP A 134 -11.86 14.52 16.13
C TRP A 134 -13.26 13.91 16.11
N GLU A 135 -13.75 13.41 14.97
CA GLU A 135 -14.99 12.63 14.92
C GLU A 135 -14.73 11.16 15.28
N PRO A 136 -15.74 10.40 15.76
CA PRO A 136 -15.58 9.00 16.09
C PRO A 136 -15.07 8.16 14.91
N HIS A 137 -14.08 7.33 15.21
CA HIS A 137 -13.48 6.39 14.27
C HIS A 137 -13.59 4.98 14.80
N GLU A 138 -13.69 4.04 13.88
CA GLU A 138 -13.69 2.64 14.20
C GLU A 138 -12.39 2.01 13.75
N VAL A 139 -11.76 1.28 14.67
CA VAL A 139 -10.68 0.35 14.37
C VAL A 139 -11.31 -1.01 14.11
N TYR A 140 -10.86 -1.68 13.07
CA TYR A 140 -11.39 -2.97 12.65
C TYR A 140 -10.27 -3.96 12.39
N LEU A 141 -10.56 -5.24 12.68
CA LEU A 141 -9.78 -6.39 12.28
C LEU A 141 -10.54 -7.17 11.21
N LEU A 142 -9.88 -7.45 10.10
CA LEU A 142 -10.38 -8.32 9.04
C LEU A 142 -9.51 -9.57 8.95
N HIS A 143 -10.14 -10.72 8.78
CA HIS A 143 -9.51 -11.91 8.22
C HIS A 143 -9.75 -11.93 6.71
N LEU A 144 -8.70 -12.20 5.94
CA LEU A 144 -8.67 -12.28 4.49
C LEU A 144 -8.32 -13.73 4.09
N PRO A 145 -9.29 -14.69 4.14
CA PRO A 145 -8.99 -16.11 3.97
C PRO A 145 -8.35 -16.45 2.62
N ALA A 146 -8.71 -15.71 1.57
CA ALA A 146 -8.16 -15.91 0.23
C ALA A 146 -6.64 -15.69 0.16
N ASN A 147 -6.10 -14.92 1.10
CA ASN A 147 -4.69 -14.55 1.15
C ASN A 147 -3.96 -15.16 2.34
N GLY A 148 -4.65 -15.84 3.26
CA GLY A 148 -4.04 -16.31 4.51
C GLY A 148 -3.53 -15.17 5.39
N GLN A 149 -4.29 -14.06 5.48
CA GLN A 149 -3.82 -12.84 6.14
C GLN A 149 -4.87 -12.23 7.06
N PHE A 150 -4.42 -11.58 8.13
CA PHE A 150 -5.21 -10.57 8.84
C PHE A 150 -4.87 -9.18 8.33
N LYS A 151 -5.79 -8.25 8.59
CA LYS A 151 -5.61 -6.82 8.35
C LYS A 151 -6.21 -6.02 9.50
N VAL A 152 -5.46 -5.04 9.98
CA VAL A 152 -6.02 -3.93 10.78
C VAL A 152 -6.21 -2.71 9.91
N GLY A 153 -7.20 -1.93 10.27
CA GLY A 153 -7.46 -0.64 9.65
C GLY A 153 -8.32 0.22 10.54
N LEU A 154 -8.37 1.51 10.24
CA LEU A 154 -9.37 2.40 10.81
C LEU A 154 -10.18 3.15 9.75
N THR A 155 -11.38 3.56 10.13
CA THR A 155 -12.26 4.35 9.27
C THR A 155 -13.21 5.22 10.08
N ARG A 156 -13.74 6.28 9.48
CA ARG A 156 -14.81 7.07 10.09
C ARG A 156 -16.08 6.22 10.15
N ILE A 157 -16.88 6.37 11.20
CA ILE A 157 -18.17 5.68 11.32
C ILE A 157 -19.03 5.92 10.07
N GLY A 158 -19.69 4.87 9.58
CA GLY A 158 -20.57 4.92 8.39
C GLY A 158 -19.82 4.92 7.04
N SER A 159 -18.50 4.86 7.05
CA SER A 159 -17.68 4.75 5.84
C SER A 159 -17.89 3.42 5.11
N LYS A 160 -18.01 3.47 3.77
CA LYS A 160 -18.04 2.27 2.91
C LYS A 160 -16.68 1.59 2.75
N ARG A 161 -15.63 2.10 3.40
CA ARG A 161 -14.24 1.62 3.26
C ARG A 161 -14.07 0.17 3.70
N LEU A 162 -14.79 -0.30 4.71
CA LEU A 162 -14.68 -1.68 5.17
C LEU A 162 -15.06 -2.68 4.07
N VAL A 163 -16.13 -2.37 3.33
CA VAL A 163 -16.61 -3.17 2.19
C VAL A 163 -15.59 -3.13 1.05
N SER A 164 -14.96 -1.99 0.79
CA SER A 164 -14.02 -1.84 -0.34
C SER A 164 -12.63 -2.44 -0.10
N VAL A 165 -12.20 -2.55 1.16
CA VAL A 165 -10.89 -3.05 1.55
C VAL A 165 -10.89 -4.58 1.71
N GLY A 166 -11.97 -5.16 2.24
CA GLY A 166 -12.05 -6.61 2.45
C GLY A 166 -12.28 -7.43 1.18
N GLY A 167 -12.96 -6.88 0.18
CA GLY A 167 -13.44 -7.67 -0.96
C GLY A 167 -14.52 -8.68 -0.54
N ALA A 168 -14.93 -9.55 -1.46
CA ALA A 168 -16.12 -10.39 -1.28
C ALA A 168 -15.99 -11.47 -0.19
N THR A 169 -14.77 -11.87 0.17
CA THR A 169 -14.51 -13.00 1.08
C THR A 169 -13.96 -12.59 2.45
N ALA A 170 -13.67 -11.31 2.65
CA ALA A 170 -13.20 -10.83 3.96
C ALA A 170 -14.25 -11.01 5.04
N ARG A 171 -13.77 -11.33 6.23
CA ARG A 171 -14.58 -11.47 7.44
C ARG A 171 -14.13 -10.45 8.45
N THR A 172 -15.08 -9.68 8.98
CA THR A 172 -14.81 -8.86 10.16
C THR A 172 -14.63 -9.77 11.37
N VAL A 173 -13.48 -9.66 12.02
CA VAL A 173 -13.10 -10.43 13.20
C VAL A 173 -13.50 -9.66 14.45
N ASP A 174 -13.15 -8.38 14.50
CA ASP A 174 -13.41 -7.51 15.64
C ASP A 174 -13.49 -6.04 15.21
N ARG A 175 -14.19 -5.22 15.99
CA ARG A 175 -14.36 -3.77 15.79
C ARG A 175 -14.43 -3.07 17.14
N ILE A 176 -13.76 -1.93 17.25
CA ILE A 176 -13.93 -1.03 18.40
C ILE A 176 -14.06 0.41 17.92
N THR A 177 -14.98 1.14 18.55
CA THR A 177 -15.20 2.56 18.29
C THR A 177 -14.36 3.38 19.27
N MET A 178 -13.59 4.32 18.73
CA MET A 178 -12.82 5.30 19.47
C MET A 178 -13.45 6.68 19.30
N ALA A 179 -13.28 7.54 20.32
CA ALA A 179 -13.85 8.88 20.32
C ALA A 179 -13.34 9.76 19.16
N ASN A 180 -12.12 9.52 18.71
CA ASN A 180 -11.49 10.26 17.62
C ASN A 180 -10.51 9.39 16.80
N ARG A 181 -10.04 9.96 15.68
CA ARG A 181 -9.06 9.34 14.79
C ARG A 181 -7.73 9.06 15.48
N TRP A 182 -7.28 9.92 16.39
CA TRP A 182 -5.96 9.81 17.01
C TRP A 182 -5.90 8.63 17.98
N ALA A 183 -6.91 8.46 18.82
CA ALA A 183 -7.06 7.27 19.66
C ALA A 183 -7.16 6.00 18.80
N ALA A 184 -7.92 6.04 17.70
CA ALA A 184 -7.98 4.94 16.74
C ALA A 184 -6.61 4.61 16.11
N LEU A 185 -5.80 5.63 15.78
CA LEU A 185 -4.44 5.44 15.25
C LEU A 185 -3.50 4.79 16.26
N VAL A 186 -3.58 5.16 17.54
CA VAL A 186 -2.78 4.52 18.59
C VAL A 186 -3.12 3.03 18.71
N VAL A 187 -4.41 2.69 18.73
CA VAL A 187 -4.87 1.29 18.78
C VAL A 187 -4.45 0.52 17.53
N GLU A 188 -4.69 1.07 16.32
CA GLU A 188 -4.26 0.46 15.06
C GLU A 188 -2.74 0.20 15.05
N HIS A 189 -1.95 1.17 15.50
CA HIS A 189 -0.51 1.03 15.59
C HIS A 189 -0.11 -0.08 16.58
N HIS A 190 -0.73 -0.14 17.76
CA HIS A 190 -0.39 -1.16 18.76
C HIS A 190 -0.68 -2.57 18.25
N VAL A 191 -1.78 -2.78 17.51
CA VAL A 191 -2.04 -4.05 16.82
C VAL A 191 -0.91 -4.38 15.85
N LEU A 192 -0.44 -3.41 15.07
CA LEU A 192 0.61 -3.62 14.08
C LEU A 192 1.97 -3.96 14.70
N GLU A 193 2.26 -3.45 15.88
CA GLU A 193 3.45 -3.81 16.65
C GLU A 193 3.35 -5.24 17.19
N LEU A 194 2.18 -5.64 17.70
CA LEU A 194 1.94 -7.01 18.16
C LEU A 194 2.00 -8.04 17.03
N ALA A 195 1.65 -7.62 15.81
CA ALA A 195 1.60 -8.47 14.63
C ALA A 195 2.94 -8.56 13.87
N TRP A 196 4.01 -7.98 14.41
CA TRP A 196 5.24 -7.74 13.66
C TRP A 196 5.94 -9.02 13.21
N ASP A 197 6.00 -10.04 14.05
CA ASP A 197 6.64 -11.32 13.71
C ASP A 197 5.96 -12.03 12.54
N ALA A 198 4.69 -11.73 12.29
CA ALA A 198 3.91 -12.25 11.16
C ALA A 198 3.82 -11.26 9.98
N TRP A 199 4.44 -10.08 10.08
CA TRP A 199 4.39 -9.07 9.03
C TRP A 199 5.18 -9.54 7.81
N GLU A 200 4.53 -9.52 6.65
CA GLU A 200 5.15 -9.85 5.39
C GLU A 200 5.32 -8.59 4.54
N ARG A 201 6.52 -8.43 3.97
CA ARG A 201 6.77 -7.34 3.03
C ARG A 201 5.83 -7.46 1.84
N PRO A 202 5.06 -6.41 1.51
CA PRO A 202 4.21 -6.41 0.32
C PRO A 202 5.03 -6.70 -0.93
N ASP A 203 4.41 -7.38 -1.90
CA ASP A 203 5.01 -7.63 -3.19
C ASP A 203 5.56 -6.33 -3.83
N ARG A 204 6.66 -6.46 -4.57
CA ARG A 204 7.33 -5.30 -5.18
C ARG A 204 6.44 -4.56 -6.21
N PHE A 205 5.42 -5.21 -6.75
CA PHE A 205 4.42 -4.62 -7.64
C PHE A 205 3.07 -4.36 -6.97
N ALA A 206 2.98 -4.60 -5.66
CA ALA A 206 1.79 -4.26 -4.90
C ALA A 206 1.50 -2.75 -5.07
N SER A 207 0.24 -2.36 -5.21
CA SER A 207 -0.09 -1.00 -5.64
C SER A 207 0.24 0.04 -4.56
N GLY A 208 0.45 -0.39 -3.32
CA GLY A 208 0.56 0.48 -2.15
C GLY A 208 -0.78 1.08 -1.72
N ASP A 209 -1.87 0.73 -2.41
CA ASP A 209 -3.21 1.19 -2.07
C ASP A 209 -3.88 0.20 -1.10
N LYS A 210 -4.89 0.65 -0.37
CA LYS A 210 -5.71 -0.20 0.53
C LYS A 210 -4.99 -0.78 1.76
N GLY A 211 -3.89 -0.16 2.18
CA GLY A 211 -3.20 -0.50 3.42
C GLY A 211 -2.60 -1.91 3.40
N GLU A 212 -1.73 -2.15 2.41
CA GLU A 212 -0.94 -3.38 2.27
C GLU A 212 0.08 -3.55 3.39
N THR A 213 0.57 -2.45 3.96
CA THR A 213 1.52 -2.51 5.08
C THR A 213 0.86 -3.00 6.35
N GLU A 214 -0.45 -2.87 6.48
CA GLU A 214 -1.22 -3.16 7.68
C GLU A 214 -1.81 -4.58 7.66
N ARG A 215 -1.11 -5.50 7.00
CA ARG A 215 -1.46 -6.92 6.88
C ARG A 215 -0.33 -7.79 7.41
N TRP A 216 -0.70 -8.95 7.93
CA TRP A 216 0.22 -9.96 8.42
C TRP A 216 -0.37 -11.35 8.20
N ASN A 217 0.49 -12.35 8.30
CA ASN A 217 0.10 -13.74 8.09
C ASN A 217 -0.86 -14.22 9.19
N ASP A 218 -1.88 -15.00 8.81
CA ASP A 218 -2.94 -15.42 9.73
C ASP A 218 -2.55 -16.53 10.71
N TRP A 219 -1.32 -17.03 10.68
CA TRP A 219 -0.78 -17.87 11.76
C TRP A 219 -0.69 -17.11 13.10
N LEU A 220 -0.55 -15.77 13.06
CA LEU A 220 -0.59 -14.92 14.24
C LEU A 220 -1.96 -14.26 14.38
N VAL A 221 -2.82 -14.87 15.19
CA VAL A 221 -4.12 -14.31 15.52
C VAL A 221 -3.92 -13.13 16.47
N PRO A 222 -4.37 -11.90 16.12
CA PRO A 222 -4.25 -10.76 17.01
C PRO A 222 -5.14 -10.95 18.26
N PRO A 223 -4.77 -10.38 19.41
CA PRO A 223 -5.69 -10.31 20.54
C PRO A 223 -6.94 -9.48 20.19
N PRO A 224 -8.06 -9.66 20.92
CA PRO A 224 -9.24 -8.81 20.77
C PRO A 224 -8.88 -7.33 20.93
N LEU A 225 -9.52 -6.45 20.16
CA LEU A 225 -9.26 -5.02 20.18
C LEU A 225 -9.55 -4.40 21.56
N SER A 226 -10.48 -4.96 22.31
CA SER A 226 -10.71 -4.55 23.71
C SER A 226 -9.47 -4.78 24.58
N ALA A 227 -8.83 -5.94 24.47
CA ALA A 227 -7.62 -6.26 25.22
C ALA A 227 -6.43 -5.37 24.80
N VAL A 228 -6.33 -5.05 23.50
CA VAL A 228 -5.36 -4.08 22.96
C VAL A 228 -5.61 -2.69 23.55
N CYS A 229 -6.86 -2.25 23.63
CA CYS A 229 -7.19 -0.98 24.27
C CYS A 229 -6.87 -0.99 25.77
N ASP A 230 -7.10 -2.11 26.45
CA ASP A 230 -6.81 -2.23 27.88
C ASP A 230 -5.31 -2.18 28.19
N SER A 231 -4.44 -2.65 27.29
CA SER A 231 -2.97 -2.55 27.47
C SER A 231 -2.41 -1.14 27.26
N LEU A 232 -3.20 -0.20 26.73
CA LEU A 232 -2.77 1.18 26.42
C LEU A 232 -2.98 2.13 27.61
N GLU A 233 -2.66 1.71 28.83
CA GLU A 233 -2.95 2.46 30.08
C GLU A 233 -2.40 3.89 30.07
N GLU A 234 -1.17 4.10 29.60
CA GLU A 234 -0.53 5.42 29.54
C GLU A 234 -1.19 6.32 28.50
N ASP A 235 -1.43 5.80 27.29
CA ASP A 235 -2.06 6.57 26.20
C ASP A 235 -3.50 6.97 26.55
N ARG A 236 -4.22 6.13 27.29
CA ARG A 236 -5.58 6.39 27.78
C ARG A 236 -5.67 7.55 28.76
N GLN A 237 -4.57 7.93 29.40
CA GLN A 237 -4.53 9.09 30.29
C GLN A 237 -4.40 10.41 29.53
N ALA A 238 -4.17 10.37 28.21
CA ALA A 238 -4.07 11.59 27.42
C ALA A 238 -5.40 12.37 27.43
N PRO A 239 -5.38 13.71 27.62
CA PRO A 239 -6.60 14.52 27.73
C PRO A 239 -7.57 14.38 26.55
N GLY A 240 -7.04 14.10 25.36
CA GLY A 240 -7.81 13.93 24.14
C GLY A 240 -8.30 12.50 23.87
N TRP A 241 -7.99 11.51 24.72
CA TRP A 241 -8.31 10.11 24.45
C TRP A 241 -9.80 9.87 24.19
N ASP A 242 -10.65 10.37 25.09
CA ASP A 242 -12.11 10.25 25.01
C ASP A 242 -12.78 11.50 24.40
N VAL A 243 -12.00 12.44 23.86
CA VAL A 243 -12.54 13.66 23.26
C VAL A 243 -13.04 13.36 21.84
N SER A 244 -14.31 13.65 21.60
CA SER A 244 -14.89 13.74 20.26
C SER A 244 -15.34 15.17 20.00
N ALA A 245 -15.09 15.69 18.81
CA ALA A 245 -15.70 16.92 18.34
C ALA A 245 -17.22 16.72 18.27
N TYR A 246 -17.94 17.63 18.93
CA TYR A 246 -19.39 17.66 19.01
C TYR A 246 -19.98 18.05 17.66
N ARG A 247 -20.75 17.17 17.03
CA ARG A 247 -21.88 17.68 16.24
C ARG A 247 -23.03 17.92 17.20
N LYS A 248 -23.40 19.18 17.37
CA LYS A 248 -24.79 19.52 17.72
C LYS A 248 -25.71 19.07 16.59
#